data_AF-A0A1F6K386-F1
#
_entry.id   AF-A0A1F6K386-F1
#
_cell.length_a   1.000
_cell.length_b   1.000
_cell.length_c   1.000
_cell.angle_alpha   90.00
_cell.angle_beta   90.00
_cell.angle_gamma   90.00
#
_symmetry.space_group_name_H-M   'P 1'
#
loop_
_entity.id
_entity.type
_entity.pdbx_description
1 polymer ?
#
loop_
_entity_poly.entity_id
_entity_poly.type
_entity_poly.pdbx_seq_one_letter_code
_entity_poly.pdbx_strand_id
1 'polypeptide(L)'
;MNFVIKKDVHAIIRAFSKQYKHTKKKGKSELLSRLVKTTGYSRKHLMEALPNPPKVRKRKKRIQKSRYLQVLKPLRILWQFQIMHADKDSSQ
;
A
#
# COMPACT_ATOMS: atom_id res chain seq x y z
N MET A 1 26.56 0.43 20.96
CA MET A 1 25.63 -0.52 20.35
C MET A 1 24.49 0.26 19.70
N ASN A 2 24.38 0.25 18.37
CA ASN A 2 23.33 1.01 17.66
C ASN A 2 22.03 0.21 17.65
N PHE A 3 21.07 0.60 18.49
CA PHE A 3 19.73 0.02 18.49
C PHE A 3 18.90 0.71 17.41
N VAL A 4 18.94 0.16 16.19
CA VAL A 4 18.04 0.59 15.11
C VAL A 4 16.62 0.15 15.47
N ILE A 5 15.68 1.09 15.47
CA ILE A 5 14.27 0.84 15.78
C ILE A 5 13.74 -0.25 14.83
N LYS A 6 13.05 -1.27 15.35
CA LYS A 6 12.61 -2.47 14.58
C LYS A 6 11.88 -2.12 13.26
N LYS A 7 11.15 -1.00 13.22
CA LYS A 7 10.44 -0.51 12.02
C LYS A 7 11.40 -0.09 10.90
N ASP A 8 12.52 0.53 11.25
CA ASP A 8 13.52 0.99 10.29
C ASP A 8 14.30 -0.20 9.71
N VAL A 9 14.54 -1.23 10.52
CA VAL A 9 15.20 -2.46 10.07
C VAL A 9 14.39 -3.17 8.97
N HIS A 10 13.07 -3.25 9.11
CA HIS A 10 12.22 -3.84 8.07
C HIS A 10 12.22 -3.03 6.76
N ALA A 11 12.34 -1.70 6.85
CA ALA A 11 12.47 -0.84 5.68
C ALA A 11 13.81 -1.09 4.97
N ILE A 12 14.90 -1.22 5.74
CA ILE A 12 16.24 -1.56 5.23
C ILE A 12 16.22 -2.92 4.52
N ILE A 13 15.68 -3.96 5.16
CA ILE A 13 15.58 -5.31 4.57
C ILE A 13 14.78 -5.27 3.26
N ARG A 14 13.73 -4.44 3.16
CA ARG A 14 12.96 -4.25 1.92
C ARG A 14 13.75 -3.60 0.80
N ALA A 15 14.53 -2.58 1.10
CA ALA A 15 15.35 -1.91 0.10
C ALA A 15 16.38 -2.90 -0.49
N PHE A 16 17.03 -3.67 0.38
CA PHE A 16 18.03 -4.66 -0.02
C PHE A 16 17.44 -5.93 -0.65
N SER A 17 16.20 -6.31 -0.34
CA SER A 17 15.49 -7.44 -0.96
C SER A 17 15.46 -7.34 -2.49
N LYS A 18 15.21 -6.14 -3.03
CA LYS A 18 15.22 -5.90 -4.48
C LYS A 18 16.61 -6.16 -5.08
N GLN A 19 17.65 -5.61 -4.46
CA GLN A 19 19.03 -5.79 -4.93
C GLN A 19 19.47 -7.27 -4.83
N TYR A 20 19.13 -7.93 -3.73
CA TYR A 20 19.45 -9.33 -3.48
C TYR A 20 18.88 -10.27 -4.57
N LYS A 21 17.68 -9.97 -5.08
CA LYS A 21 17.05 -10.75 -6.17
C LYS A 21 17.84 -10.69 -7.47
N HIS A 22 18.47 -9.57 -7.78
CA HIS A 22 19.17 -9.33 -9.06
C HIS A 22 20.68 -9.60 -9.01
N THR A 23 21.28 -9.69 -7.82
CA THR A 23 22.73 -9.93 -7.67
C THR A 23 23.15 -11.40 -7.86
N LYS A 24 24.35 -11.62 -8.42
CA LYS A 24 25.02 -12.94 -8.51
C LYS A 24 25.48 -13.44 -7.11
N LYS A 25 25.88 -14.72 -7.01
CA LYS A 25 26.31 -15.37 -5.74
C LYS A 25 27.32 -14.56 -4.91
N LYS A 26 28.38 -14.02 -5.52
CA LYS A 26 29.39 -13.20 -4.82
C LYS A 26 28.79 -11.92 -4.23
N GLY A 27 28.02 -11.18 -5.04
CA GLY A 27 27.33 -9.96 -4.60
C GLY A 27 26.34 -10.21 -3.47
N LYS A 28 25.62 -11.34 -3.48
CA LYS A 28 24.70 -11.73 -2.38
C LYS A 28 25.43 -11.87 -1.03
N SER A 29 26.63 -12.43 -1.03
CA SER A 29 27.42 -12.60 0.21
C SER A 29 27.85 -11.25 0.78
N GLU A 30 28.31 -10.32 -0.08
CA GLU A 30 28.68 -8.96 0.33
C GLU A 30 27.48 -8.18 0.86
N LEU A 31 26.32 -8.32 0.20
CA LEU A 31 25.07 -7.69 0.60
C LEU A 31 24.62 -8.15 1.99
N LEU A 32 24.73 -9.46 2.26
CA LEU A 32 24.45 -10.05 3.58
C LEU A 32 25.42 -9.52 4.64
N SER A 33 26.71 -9.46 4.35
CA SER A 33 27.71 -8.92 5.29
C SER A 33 27.44 -7.46 5.65
N ARG A 34 27.02 -6.64 4.67
CA ARG A 34 26.62 -5.24 4.90
C ARG A 34 25.36 -5.15 5.76
N LEU A 35 24.34 -5.99 5.49
CA LEU A 35 23.11 -6.06 6.26
C LEU A 35 23.34 -6.46 7.71
N VAL A 36 24.22 -7.44 7.96
CA VAL A 36 24.58 -7.85 9.33
C VAL A 36 25.20 -6.68 10.08
N LYS A 37 26.11 -5.93 9.46
CA LYS A 37 26.74 -4.74 10.07
C LYS A 37 25.75 -3.60 10.36
N THR A 38 24.75 -3.40 9.50
CA THR A 38 23.78 -2.29 9.65
C THR A 38 22.64 -2.61 10.58
N THR A 39 22.12 -3.84 10.54
CA THR A 39 20.90 -4.23 11.27
C THR A 39 21.18 -4.98 12.57
N GLY A 40 22.39 -5.53 12.73
CA GLY A 40 22.73 -6.38 13.87
C GLY A 40 22.03 -7.74 13.88
N TYR A 41 21.25 -8.08 12.85
CA TYR A 41 20.60 -9.39 12.76
C TYR A 41 21.57 -10.50 12.36
N SER A 42 21.27 -11.72 12.84
CA SER A 42 21.98 -12.92 12.43
C SER A 42 21.86 -13.14 10.92
N ARG A 43 22.95 -13.61 10.31
CA ARG A 43 22.99 -13.99 8.90
C ARG A 43 21.91 -14.99 8.53
N LYS A 44 21.61 -15.95 9.42
CA LYS A 44 20.55 -16.94 9.23
C LYS A 44 19.17 -16.28 9.09
N HIS A 45 18.88 -15.33 9.97
CA HIS A 45 17.62 -14.58 9.95
C HIS A 45 17.46 -13.76 8.65
N LEU A 46 18.54 -13.12 8.20
CA LEU A 46 18.53 -12.35 6.96
C LEU A 46 18.32 -13.23 5.71
N MET A 47 18.89 -14.43 5.69
CA MET A 47 18.68 -15.39 4.60
C MET A 47 17.22 -15.84 4.50
N GLU A 48 16.51 -15.97 5.61
CA GLU A 48 15.08 -16.30 5.64
C GLU A 48 14.22 -15.08 5.27
N ALA A 49 14.61 -13.88 5.71
CA ALA A 49 13.83 -12.65 5.53
C ALA A 49 13.98 -11.99 4.14
N LEU A 50 15.13 -12.11 3.48
CA LEU A 50 15.38 -11.47 2.16
C LEU A 50 14.50 -12.03 1.01
N PRO A 51 14.27 -13.35 0.91
CA PRO A 51 13.36 -13.93 -0.08
C PRO A 51 11.90 -13.53 0.15
N ASN A 52 11.48 -13.46 1.41
CA ASN A 52 10.12 -13.09 1.83
C ASN A 52 10.16 -11.86 2.76
N PRO A 53 10.39 -10.65 2.21
CA PRO A 53 10.50 -9.45 3.02
C PRO A 53 9.19 -9.19 3.77
N PRO A 54 9.26 -8.68 5.02
CA PRO A 54 8.07 -8.42 5.82
C PRO A 54 7.08 -7.53 5.08
N LYS A 55 5.83 -7.99 4.98
CA LYS A 55 4.75 -7.26 4.31
C LYS A 55 4.31 -6.08 5.18
N VAL A 56 4.51 -4.85 4.71
CA VAL A 56 3.89 -3.67 5.29
C VAL A 56 2.39 -3.82 5.11
N ARG A 57 1.67 -4.01 6.22
CA ARG A 57 0.21 -3.98 6.22
C ARG A 57 -0.22 -2.57 5.81
N LYS A 58 -0.63 -2.40 4.56
CA LYS A 58 -1.28 -1.17 4.12
C LYS A 58 -2.59 -1.06 4.91
N ARG A 59 -2.71 -0.08 5.79
CA ARG A 59 -3.97 0.17 6.50
C ARG A 59 -5.01 0.53 5.45
N LYS A 60 -5.98 -0.36 5.19
CA LYS A 60 -7.13 -0.02 4.35
C LYS A 60 -7.84 1.14 5.05
N LYS A 61 -7.84 2.33 4.43
CA LYS A 61 -8.68 3.42 4.90
C LYS A 61 -10.12 2.97 4.73
N ARG A 62 -10.88 2.92 5.83
CA ARG A 62 -12.32 2.68 5.77
C ARG A 62 -12.93 3.90 5.08
N ILE A 63 -13.37 3.73 3.84
CA ILE A 63 -14.11 4.77 3.14
C ILE A 63 -15.53 4.74 3.69
N GLN A 64 -15.87 5.69 4.55
CA GLN A 64 -17.23 5.87 5.02
C GLN A 64 -18.02 6.54 3.90
N LYS A 65 -18.96 5.82 3.29
CA LYS A 65 -19.91 6.43 2.36
C LYS A 65 -20.83 7.36 3.14
N SER A 66 -21.00 8.60 2.67
CA SER A 66 -21.97 9.54 3.25
C SER A 66 -23.40 8.98 3.11
N ARG A 67 -24.24 9.16 4.14
CA ARG A 67 -25.65 8.76 4.12
C ARG A 67 -26.41 9.45 2.96
N TYR A 68 -26.03 10.69 2.64
CA TYR A 68 -26.65 11.48 1.58
C TYR A 68 -26.41 10.94 0.16
N LEU A 69 -25.38 10.11 -0.05
CA LEU A 69 -25.16 9.47 -1.36
C LEU A 69 -26.31 8.51 -1.74
N GLN A 70 -27.02 7.95 -0.76
CA GLN A 70 -28.18 7.11 -1.03
C GLN A 70 -29.39 7.93 -1.49
N VAL A 71 -29.52 9.16 -0.97
CA VAL A 71 -30.64 10.08 -1.24
C VAL A 71 -30.44 10.87 -2.53
N LEU A 72 -29.19 11.09 -2.94
CA LEU A 72 -28.87 11.87 -4.14
C LEU A 72 -29.31 11.16 -5.44
N LYS A 73 -29.33 9.82 -5.46
CA LYS A 73 -29.82 9.03 -6.61
C LYS A 73 -31.32 9.24 -6.89
N PRO A 74 -32.23 9.02 -5.93
CA PRO A 74 -33.66 9.24 -6.18
C PRO A 74 -33.97 10.71 -6.47
N LEU A 75 -33.30 11.67 -5.82
CA LEU A 75 -33.49 13.09 -6.15
C LEU A 75 -33.14 13.40 -7.62
N ARG A 76 -32.02 12.85 -8.13
CA ARG A 76 -31.63 13.08 -9.52
C ARG A 76 -32.66 12.53 -10.51
N ILE A 77 -33.28 11.39 -10.19
CA ILE A 77 -34.34 10.78 -11.00
C ILE A 77 -35.59 11.68 -10.99
N LEU A 78 -36.03 12.11 -9.80
CA LEU A 78 -37.16 13.03 -9.64
C LEU A 78 -36.96 14.34 -10.40
N TRP A 79 -35.73 14.86 -10.36
CA TRP A 79 -35.43 16.12 -11.01
C TRP A 79 -35.46 16.01 -12.54
N GLN A 80 -34.96 14.88 -13.09
CA GLN A 80 -35.09 14.59 -14.52
C GLN A 80 -36.56 14.45 -14.95
N PHE A 81 -37.38 13.82 -14.12
CA PHE A 81 -38.82 13.69 -14.39
C PHE A 81 -39.52 15.05 -14.44
N GLN A 82 -39.18 15.96 -13.53
CA GLN A 82 -39.78 17.29 -13.51
C GLN A 82 -39.39 18.12 -14.75
N ILE A 83 -38.11 18.09 -15.14
CA ILE A 83 -37.62 18.80 -16.34
C ILE A 83 -38.32 18.25 -17.60
N MET A 84 -38.42 16.93 -17.73
CA MET A 84 -39.07 16.29 -18.89
C MET A 84 -40.57 16.61 -19.01
N HIS A 85 -41.25 16.86 -17.88
CA HIS A 85 -42.66 17.27 -17.89
C HIS A 85 -42.84 18.77 -18.19
N ALA A 86 -41.93 19.62 -17.70
CA ALA A 86 -41.97 21.06 -17.97
C ALA A 86 -41.82 21.41 -19.47
N ASP A 87 -41.11 20.59 -20.23
CA ASP A 87 -40.96 20.75 -21.70
C ASP A 87 -42.24 20.36 -22.48
N LYS A 88 -43.14 19.55 -21.91
CA LYS A 88 -44.40 19.16 -22.57
C LYS A 88 -45.49 20.21 -22.44
N ASP A 89 -45.54 20.89 -21.31
CA ASP A 89 -46.58 21.89 -21.01
C ASP A 89 -46.31 23.25 -21.70
N SER A 90 -45.13 23.43 -22.30
CA SER A 90 -44.72 24.64 -23.01
C SER A 90 -44.94 24.56 -24.53
N SER A 91 -45.51 23.45 -25.03
CA SER A 91 -45.85 23.22 -26.45
C SER A 91 -47.36 23.17 -26.73
N GLN A 92 -48.21 23.60 -25.79
CA GLN A 92 -49.64 23.89 -25.99
C GLN A 92 -49.88 25.38 -25.87
#